data_AF-A0A9R0DRU8-F1
#
_entry.id   AF-A0A9R0DRU8-F1
#
_cell.length_a   1.000
_cell.length_b   1.000
_cell.length_c   1.000
_cell.angle_alpha   90.00
_cell.angle_beta   90.00
_cell.angle_gamma   90.00
#
_symmetry.space_group_name_H-M   'P 1'
#
loop_
_entity.id
_entity.type
_entity.pdbx_description
1 polymer ?
#
loop_
_entity_poly.entity_id
_entity_poly.type
_entity_poly.pdbx_seq_one_letter_code
_entity_poly.pdbx_strand_id
1 'polypeptide(L)'
;METEVVSTSFTSSSGDSSSVDISEQFLHLVDELNESLEQLKMPDDFVVYNPTIYAREPLEMYVRKYCNTPKRILFLDMNPGPFGMSQTGIPFGDIKSVRNWLGITGSVGKPPREIKDREVLGFDCTRPEVSGQRFWGLFRTLCGTPENFFKTSFVYNYSPQRCMNAKGVRSCIRTELKMPELYNICDPITRAL
;
A
#
# COMPACT_ATOMS: atom_id res chain seq x y z
N MET A 1 -36.81 3.22 26.75
CA MET A 1 -35.45 2.68 26.79
C MET A 1 -34.69 3.36 25.66
N GLU A 2 -34.15 4.53 25.96
CA GLU A 2 -33.24 5.24 25.06
C GLU A 2 -31.83 4.75 25.39
N THR A 3 -31.09 4.35 24.36
CA THR A 3 -29.73 3.82 24.49
C THR A 3 -28.77 5.01 24.41
N GLU A 4 -28.13 5.35 25.53
CA GLU A 4 -27.04 6.33 25.57
C GLU A 4 -25.83 5.79 24.79
N VAL A 5 -25.43 6.54 23.76
CA VAL A 5 -24.16 6.34 23.07
C VAL A 5 -23.10 7.10 23.86
N VAL A 6 -22.28 6.37 24.60
CA VAL A 6 -21.14 6.94 25.34
C VAL A 6 -20.08 7.38 24.33
N SER A 7 -19.96 8.69 24.13
CA SER A 7 -18.85 9.32 23.40
C SER A 7 -17.64 9.39 24.33
N THR A 8 -16.62 8.58 24.08
CA THR A 8 -15.33 8.70 24.76
C THR A 8 -14.59 9.93 24.24
N SER A 9 -14.70 11.01 25.01
CA SER A 9 -13.91 12.22 24.85
C SER A 9 -12.49 11.95 25.35
N PHE A 10 -11.47 12.14 24.49
CA PHE A 10 -10.08 12.10 24.91
C PHE A 10 -9.81 13.26 25.88
N THR A 11 -9.60 12.95 27.15
CA THR A 11 -9.04 13.89 28.13
C THR A 11 -7.55 14.05 27.87
N SER A 12 -7.16 15.29 27.56
CA SER A 12 -5.76 15.68 27.44
C SER A 12 -5.08 15.59 28.81
N SER A 13 -4.26 14.56 28.99
CA SER A 13 -3.22 14.57 30.03
C SER A 13 -1.90 14.89 29.36
N SER A 14 -1.37 16.06 29.72
CA SER A 14 -0.04 16.53 29.39
C SER A 14 0.99 15.66 30.10
N GLY A 15 1.53 14.70 29.37
CA GLY A 15 2.69 13.89 29.72
C GLY A 15 3.67 13.91 28.54
N ASP A 16 4.94 14.14 28.86
CA ASP A 16 6.07 14.16 27.95
C ASP A 16 6.04 12.93 27.02
N SER A 17 5.68 13.14 25.75
CA SER A 17 5.78 12.12 24.72
C SER A 17 6.53 12.74 23.56
N SER A 18 7.67 12.16 23.19
CA SER A 18 8.10 12.24 21.80
C SER A 18 6.96 11.62 20.98
N SER A 19 5.99 12.43 20.55
CA SER A 19 4.89 11.94 19.73
C SER A 19 5.53 11.35 18.48
N VAL A 20 5.59 10.02 18.40
CA VAL A 20 6.19 9.33 17.26
C VAL A 20 5.48 9.86 16.01
N ASP A 21 6.25 10.31 15.01
CA ASP A 21 5.69 10.83 13.77
C ASP A 21 4.70 9.79 13.19
N ILE A 22 3.49 10.23 12.81
CA ILE A 22 2.45 9.35 12.25
C ILE A 22 2.99 8.56 11.07
N SER A 23 3.88 9.17 10.29
CA SER A 23 4.49 8.51 9.16
C SER A 23 5.38 7.33 9.59
N GLU A 24 6.12 7.47 10.69
CA GLU A 24 6.94 6.40 11.26
C GLU A 24 6.09 5.34 11.96
N GLN A 25 5.00 5.71 12.62
CA GLN A 25 4.03 4.74 13.16
C GLN A 25 3.42 3.90 12.03
N PHE A 26 3.06 4.53 10.91
CA PHE A 26 2.55 3.84 9.74
C PHE A 26 3.59 2.87 9.15
N LEU A 27 4.84 3.30 9.02
CA LEU A 27 5.91 2.43 8.52
C LEU A 27 6.17 1.24 9.45
N HIS A 28 6.07 1.43 10.77
CA HIS A 28 6.15 0.33 11.73
C HIS A 28 5.02 -0.69 11.53
N LEU A 29 3.78 -0.23 11.32
CA LEU A 29 2.66 -1.13 10.99
C LEU A 29 2.88 -1.89 9.67
N VAL A 30 3.54 -1.26 8.68
CA VAL A 30 3.92 -1.95 7.44
C VAL A 30 4.97 -3.03 7.72
N ASP A 31 5.91 -2.79 8.63
CA ASP A 31 6.94 -3.76 9.00
C ASP A 31 6.34 -4.95 9.77
N GLU A 32 5.48 -4.70 10.76
CA GLU A 32 4.72 -5.75 11.46
C GLU A 32 3.87 -6.60 10.49
N LEU A 33 3.26 -5.95 9.50
CA LEU A 33 2.50 -6.64 8.44
C LEU A 33 3.41 -7.53 7.60
N ASN A 34 4.58 -7.04 7.21
CA ASN A 34 5.54 -7.81 6.42
C ASN A 34 6.06 -9.03 7.19
N GLU A 35 6.41 -8.86 8.47
CA GLU A 35 6.84 -9.97 9.34
C GLU A 35 5.76 -11.03 9.49
N SER A 36 4.51 -10.61 9.71
CA SER A 36 3.36 -11.51 9.81
C SER A 36 3.10 -12.26 8.51
N LEU A 37 3.23 -11.58 7.37
CA LEU A 37 3.03 -12.19 6.05
C LEU A 37 4.18 -13.11 5.63
N GLU A 38 5.38 -12.95 6.17
CA GLU A 38 6.49 -13.89 5.92
C GLU A 38 6.19 -15.29 6.47
N GLN A 39 5.38 -15.39 7.53
CA GLN A 39 4.95 -16.66 8.11
C GLN A 39 3.85 -17.36 7.29
N LEU A 40 3.29 -16.69 6.28
CA LEU A 40 2.22 -17.22 5.46
C LEU A 40 2.75 -18.28 4.49
N LYS A 41 2.33 -19.54 4.69
CA LYS A 41 2.70 -20.64 3.80
C LYS A 41 1.99 -20.51 2.45
N MET A 42 2.76 -20.27 1.41
CA MET A 42 2.28 -20.27 0.03
C MET A 42 2.58 -21.61 -0.65
N PRO A 43 1.71 -22.09 -1.56
CA PRO A 43 2.03 -23.26 -2.37
C PRO A 43 3.29 -23.05 -3.21
N ASP A 44 4.07 -24.11 -3.43
CA ASP A 44 5.40 -24.04 -4.06
C ASP A 44 5.40 -23.50 -5.50
N ASP A 45 4.28 -23.65 -6.20
CA ASP A 45 4.06 -23.18 -7.58
C ASP A 45 3.67 -21.70 -7.66
N PHE A 46 3.54 -21.02 -6.52
CA PHE A 46 3.29 -19.60 -6.43
C PHE A 46 4.58 -18.80 -6.24
N VAL A 47 4.57 -17.60 -6.83
CA VAL A 47 5.59 -16.57 -6.67
C VAL A 47 4.93 -15.38 -6.00
N VAL A 48 5.53 -14.89 -4.92
CA VAL A 48 5.02 -13.76 -4.13
C VAL A 48 5.87 -12.53 -4.40
N TYR A 49 5.22 -11.45 -4.79
CA TYR A 49 5.83 -10.13 -4.89
C TYR A 49 5.33 -9.28 -3.73
N ASN A 50 6.26 -8.78 -2.91
CA ASN A 50 5.97 -7.81 -1.86
C ASN A 50 6.69 -6.47 -2.11
N PRO A 51 6.07 -5.52 -2.83
CA PRO A 51 6.68 -4.21 -3.12
C PRO A 51 6.96 -3.36 -1.89
N THR A 52 6.33 -3.58 -0.75
CA THR A 52 6.69 -2.84 0.48
C THR A 52 8.09 -3.21 1.00
N ILE A 53 8.68 -4.31 0.50
CA ILE A 53 10.05 -4.74 0.78
C ILE A 53 10.99 -4.29 -0.34
N TYR A 54 10.80 -4.77 -1.58
CA TYR A 54 11.76 -4.50 -2.65
C TYR A 54 11.65 -3.08 -3.23
N ALA A 55 10.53 -2.39 -3.05
CA ALA A 55 10.34 -0.98 -3.42
C ALA A 55 10.18 -0.11 -2.17
N ARG A 56 10.90 -0.43 -1.09
CA ARG A 56 10.79 0.26 0.20
C ARG A 56 11.13 1.74 0.11
N GLU A 57 12.19 2.11 -0.62
CA GLU A 57 12.62 3.51 -0.74
C GLU A 57 11.49 4.44 -1.25
N PRO A 58 10.85 4.18 -2.42
CA PRO A 58 9.73 5.01 -2.86
C PRO A 58 8.51 4.94 -1.94
N LEU A 59 8.24 3.79 -1.30
CA LEU A 59 7.16 3.69 -0.32
C LEU A 59 7.39 4.60 0.89
N GLU A 60 8.60 4.60 1.46
CA GLU A 60 8.93 5.45 2.59
C GLU A 60 8.85 6.93 2.22
N MET A 61 9.32 7.31 1.04
CA MET A 61 9.14 8.68 0.52
C MET A 61 7.66 9.05 0.42
N TYR A 62 6.81 8.13 -0.07
CA TYR A 62 5.36 8.33 -0.14
C TYR A 62 4.74 8.54 1.24
N VAL A 63 5.04 7.67 2.19
CA VAL A 63 4.47 7.71 3.55
C VAL A 63 4.94 8.95 4.30
N ARG A 64 6.23 9.27 4.31
CA ARG A 64 6.77 10.47 4.98
C ARG A 64 6.24 11.77 4.37
N LYS A 65 6.07 11.80 3.04
CA LYS A 65 5.57 12.98 2.34
C LYS A 65 4.07 13.20 2.54
N TYR A 66 3.28 12.13 2.54
CA TYR A 66 1.82 12.23 2.43
C TYR A 66 1.02 11.66 3.60
N CYS A 67 1.64 10.92 4.52
CA CYS A 67 1.05 10.37 5.74
C CYS A 67 1.62 10.98 7.03
N ASN A 68 2.00 12.26 6.98
CA ASN A 68 2.57 13.02 8.12
C ASN A 68 1.52 13.77 8.96
N THR A 69 0.23 13.54 8.71
CA THR A 69 -0.89 14.09 9.47
C THR A 69 -2.04 13.09 9.53
N PRO A 70 -2.94 13.16 10.53
CA PRO A 70 -4.12 12.30 10.56
C PRO A 70 -5.01 12.50 9.32
N LYS A 71 -5.59 11.40 8.83
CA LYS A 71 -6.41 11.37 7.61
C LYS A 71 -7.85 11.03 7.97
N ARG A 72 -8.79 11.65 7.29
CA ARG A 72 -10.24 11.39 7.46
C ARG A 72 -10.74 10.29 6.54
N ILE A 73 -10.06 10.08 5.41
CA ILE A 73 -10.47 9.17 4.36
C ILE A 73 -9.29 8.27 4.01
N LEU A 74 -9.47 6.96 4.17
CA LEU A 74 -8.54 5.97 3.67
C LEU A 74 -9.15 5.28 2.45
N PHE A 75 -8.51 5.44 1.29
CA PHE A 75 -8.84 4.65 0.10
C PHE A 75 -8.04 3.35 0.15
N LEU A 76 -8.75 2.22 0.12
CA LEU A 76 -8.16 0.89 0.14
C LEU A 76 -8.26 0.21 -1.23
N ASP A 77 -7.12 -0.06 -1.85
CA ASP A 77 -7.02 -1.03 -2.94
C ASP A 77 -6.96 -2.45 -2.37
N MET A 78 -7.25 -3.45 -3.18
CA MET A 78 -7.16 -4.85 -2.75
C MET A 78 -5.70 -5.29 -2.61
N ASN A 79 -4.92 -5.16 -3.69
CA ASN A 79 -3.55 -5.69 -3.76
C ASN A 79 -2.78 -5.16 -4.98
N PRO A 80 -1.43 -5.21 -4.99
CA PRO A 80 -0.63 -4.62 -6.06
C PRO A 80 -1.01 -5.11 -7.45
N GLY A 81 -1.18 -4.16 -8.38
CA GLY A 81 -1.17 -4.42 -9.81
C GLY A 81 0.26 -4.65 -10.33
N PRO A 82 0.45 -5.49 -11.37
CA PRO A 82 1.77 -5.92 -11.83
C PRO A 82 2.59 -4.82 -12.50
N PHE A 83 1.93 -3.75 -12.99
CA PHE A 83 2.59 -2.63 -13.68
C PHE A 83 2.45 -1.31 -12.91
N GLY A 84 1.69 -1.31 -11.81
CA GLY A 84 1.56 -0.19 -10.88
C GLY A 84 2.44 -0.37 -9.65
N MET A 85 1.81 -0.67 -8.51
CA MET A 85 2.49 -0.78 -7.21
C MET A 85 3.62 -1.82 -7.20
N SER A 86 3.53 -2.93 -7.96
CA SER A 86 4.64 -3.88 -8.07
C SER A 86 5.90 -3.31 -8.76
N GLN A 87 5.79 -2.15 -9.42
CA GLN A 87 6.91 -1.46 -10.07
C GLN A 87 7.34 -0.23 -9.27
N THR A 88 6.42 0.45 -8.59
CA THR A 88 6.68 1.76 -7.98
C THR A 88 6.68 1.76 -6.46
N GLY A 89 6.15 0.71 -5.82
CA GLY A 89 5.89 0.69 -4.37
C GLY A 89 4.64 1.45 -3.95
N ILE A 90 3.96 2.17 -4.86
CA ILE A 90 2.85 3.06 -4.52
C ILE A 90 1.49 2.46 -4.90
N PRO A 91 0.47 2.50 -4.01
CA PRO A 91 -0.90 2.12 -4.34
C PRO A 91 -1.41 2.79 -5.62
N PHE A 92 -2.09 2.02 -6.49
CA PHE A 92 -2.49 2.51 -7.82
C PHE A 92 -1.34 3.14 -8.63
N GLY A 93 -0.08 2.80 -8.33
CA GLY A 93 1.07 3.60 -8.72
C GLY A 93 1.53 3.43 -10.16
N ASP A 94 0.77 3.95 -11.12
CA ASP A 94 1.28 4.09 -12.49
C ASP A 94 2.49 5.05 -12.52
N ILE A 95 3.50 4.72 -13.31
CA ILE A 95 4.79 5.42 -13.27
C ILE A 95 4.66 6.91 -13.60
N LYS A 96 3.79 7.30 -14.54
CA LYS A 96 3.67 8.70 -14.94
C LYS A 96 3.05 9.52 -13.82
N SER A 97 2.01 9.02 -13.17
CA SER A 97 1.37 9.71 -12.04
C SER A 97 2.30 9.77 -10.83
N VAL A 98 2.97 8.66 -10.49
CA VAL A 98 3.89 8.61 -9.34
C VAL A 98 5.06 9.58 -9.54
N ARG A 99 5.70 9.55 -10.72
CA ARG A 99 6.83 10.43 -11.01
C ARG A 99 6.41 11.89 -11.15
N ASN A 100 5.43 12.18 -12.00
CA ASN A 100 5.19 13.54 -12.46
C ASN A 100 4.15 14.31 -11.62
N TRP A 101 3.28 13.60 -10.89
CA TRP A 101 2.25 14.24 -10.07
C TRP A 101 2.51 14.06 -8.58
N LEU A 102 2.79 12.84 -8.12
CA LEU A 102 3.21 12.62 -6.72
C LEU A 102 4.64 13.08 -6.45
N GLY A 103 5.47 13.23 -7.48
CA GLY A 103 6.86 13.66 -7.33
C GLY A 103 7.69 12.67 -6.52
N ILE A 104 7.51 11.37 -6.78
CA ILE A 104 8.22 10.27 -6.10
C ILE A 104 8.96 9.43 -7.13
N THR A 105 10.23 9.17 -6.85
CA THR A 105 11.12 8.28 -7.61
C THR A 105 12.15 7.72 -6.65
N GLY A 106 12.57 6.47 -6.81
CA GLY A 106 13.60 5.87 -5.97
C GLY A 106 14.06 4.54 -6.54
N SER A 107 15.00 3.91 -5.85
CA SER A 107 15.50 2.59 -6.20
C SER A 107 14.42 1.54 -5.96
N VAL A 108 14.33 0.59 -6.89
CA VAL A 108 13.42 -0.55 -6.78
C VAL A 108 14.25 -1.80 -7.02
N GLY A 109 14.32 -2.64 -5.99
CA GLY A 109 14.95 -3.94 -6.04
C GLY A 109 14.09 -4.99 -6.73
N LYS A 110 14.44 -6.25 -6.52
CA LYS A 110 13.76 -7.42 -7.11
C LYS A 110 13.12 -8.29 -6.04
N PRO A 111 11.99 -8.97 -6.33
CA PRO A 111 11.50 -10.03 -5.47
C PRO A 111 12.44 -11.26 -5.54
N PRO A 112 12.38 -12.20 -4.56
CA PRO A 112 13.29 -13.36 -4.53
C PRO A 112 13.20 -14.27 -5.75
N ARG A 113 12.03 -14.35 -6.38
CA ARG A 113 11.78 -15.09 -7.62
C ARG A 113 10.94 -14.22 -8.54
N GLU A 114 11.28 -14.20 -9.83
CA GLU A 114 10.52 -13.46 -10.84
C GLU A 114 9.87 -14.38 -11.87
N ILE A 115 8.68 -13.97 -12.33
CA ILE A 115 8.03 -14.56 -13.49
C ILE A 115 8.42 -13.71 -14.70
N LYS A 116 8.93 -14.35 -15.77
CA LYS A 116 9.44 -13.69 -16.98
C LYS A 116 8.52 -12.59 -17.53
N ASP A 117 7.21 -12.84 -17.61
CA ASP A 117 6.24 -11.87 -18.15
C ASP A 117 5.77 -10.81 -17.13
N ARG A 118 6.32 -10.84 -15.91
CA ARG A 118 6.00 -9.98 -14.76
C ARG A 118 7.29 -9.52 -14.07
N GLU A 119 8.31 -9.19 -14.85
CA GLU A 119 9.54 -8.64 -14.30
C GLU A 119 9.28 -7.28 -13.61
N VAL A 120 9.98 -7.04 -12.51
CA VAL A 120 10.05 -5.73 -11.83
C VAL A 120 11.17 -4.93 -12.48
N LEU A 121 10.79 -3.94 -13.28
CA LEU A 121 11.69 -3.00 -13.95
C LEU A 121 11.75 -1.64 -13.22
N GLY A 122 11.07 -1.53 -12.09
CA GLY A 122 11.01 -0.28 -11.34
C GLY A 122 10.35 0.84 -12.15
N PHE A 123 10.90 2.04 -12.02
CA PHE A 123 10.46 3.24 -12.74
C PHE A 123 10.78 3.21 -14.25
N ASP A 124 11.49 2.21 -14.75
CA ASP A 124 11.75 2.01 -16.18
C ASP A 124 10.70 1.14 -16.88
N CYS A 125 9.72 0.60 -16.14
CA CYS A 125 8.63 -0.16 -16.76
C CYS A 125 7.84 0.74 -17.74
N THR A 126 7.68 0.27 -18.97
CA THR A 126 6.95 0.99 -20.03
C THR A 126 5.49 0.55 -20.14
N ARG A 127 5.10 -0.50 -19.42
CA ARG A 127 3.75 -1.07 -19.48
C ARG A 127 2.78 -0.20 -18.70
N PRO A 128 1.61 0.11 -19.27
CA PRO A 128 0.63 0.94 -18.59
C PRO A 128 -0.09 0.18 -17.48
N GLU A 129 -0.33 0.84 -16.35
CA GLU A 129 -1.29 0.40 -15.34
C GLU A 129 -2.56 1.24 -15.40
N VAL A 130 -3.57 0.74 -16.13
CA VAL A 130 -4.78 1.52 -16.47
C VAL A 130 -5.57 1.92 -15.23
N SER A 131 -5.67 1.04 -14.23
CA SER A 131 -6.35 1.35 -12.97
C SER A 131 -5.68 2.52 -12.24
N GLY A 132 -4.34 2.53 -12.23
CA GLY A 132 -3.56 3.61 -11.63
C GLY A 132 -3.74 4.95 -12.33
N GLN A 133 -3.67 4.92 -13.66
CA GLN A 133 -3.89 6.11 -14.50
C GLN A 133 -5.28 6.73 -14.27
N ARG A 134 -6.31 5.89 -14.13
CA ARG A 134 -7.67 6.36 -13.85
C ARG A 134 -7.79 6.94 -12.45
N PHE A 135 -7.26 6.24 -11.45
CA PHE A 135 -7.35 6.65 -10.05
C PHE A 135 -6.62 7.99 -9.81
N TRP A 136 -5.33 8.06 -10.13
CA TRP A 136 -4.56 9.29 -9.92
C TRP A 136 -4.91 10.38 -10.91
N GLY A 137 -5.32 10.04 -12.13
CA GLY A 137 -5.85 11.01 -13.11
C GLY A 137 -7.12 11.72 -12.63
N LEU A 138 -8.01 11.01 -11.93
CA LEU A 138 -9.19 11.60 -11.30
C LEU A 138 -8.79 12.63 -10.24
N PHE A 139 -7.95 12.26 -9.27
CA PHE A 139 -7.57 13.18 -8.19
C PHE A 139 -6.66 14.32 -8.66
N ARG A 140 -5.86 14.10 -9.70
CA ARG A 140 -5.17 15.20 -10.38
C ARG A 140 -6.16 16.22 -10.94
N THR A 141 -7.25 15.77 -11.53
CA THR A 141 -8.29 16.65 -12.09
C THR A 141 -9.08 17.36 -11.00
N LEU A 142 -9.47 16.65 -9.93
CA LEU A 142 -10.30 17.20 -8.85
C LEU A 142 -9.53 18.10 -7.87
N CYS A 143 -8.27 17.76 -7.58
CA CYS A 143 -7.50 18.40 -6.51
C CYS A 143 -6.39 19.32 -7.03
N GLY A 144 -6.00 19.21 -8.31
CA GLY A 144 -4.91 19.97 -8.92
C GLY A 144 -3.53 19.47 -8.47
N THR A 145 -3.19 19.66 -7.19
CA THR A 145 -1.93 19.21 -6.57
C THR A 145 -2.15 18.01 -5.65
N PRO A 146 -1.14 17.16 -5.43
CA PRO A 146 -1.27 16.04 -4.50
C PRO A 146 -1.51 16.51 -3.06
N GLU A 147 -0.94 17.64 -2.63
CA GLU A 147 -1.12 18.18 -1.26
C GLU A 147 -2.59 18.42 -0.93
N ASN A 148 -3.38 18.89 -1.89
CA ASN A 148 -4.81 19.10 -1.71
C ASN A 148 -5.57 17.78 -1.46
N PHE A 149 -5.19 16.70 -2.16
CA PHE A 149 -5.76 15.37 -1.92
C PHE A 149 -5.33 14.81 -0.56
N PHE A 150 -4.02 14.87 -0.27
CA PHE A 150 -3.44 14.28 0.95
C PHE A 150 -3.72 15.08 2.22
N LYS A 151 -4.31 16.28 2.13
CA LYS A 151 -4.76 17.04 3.30
C LYS A 151 -5.76 16.26 4.14
N THR A 152 -6.62 15.45 3.52
CA THR A 152 -7.66 14.67 4.22
C THR A 152 -7.64 13.19 3.91
N SER A 153 -7.00 12.80 2.81
CA SER A 153 -7.11 11.46 2.26
C SER A 153 -5.76 10.76 2.23
N PHE A 154 -5.74 9.44 2.29
CA PHE A 154 -4.56 8.64 2.01
C PHE A 154 -4.97 7.37 1.28
N VAL A 155 -4.01 6.71 0.65
CA VAL A 155 -4.26 5.51 -0.17
C VAL A 155 -3.32 4.41 0.28
N TYR A 156 -3.87 3.23 0.50
CA TYR A 156 -3.10 2.04 0.84
C TYR A 156 -3.71 0.79 0.22
N ASN A 157 -2.95 -0.29 0.21
CA ASN A 157 -3.43 -1.59 -0.24
C ASN A 157 -3.76 -2.44 0.98
N TYR A 158 -4.95 -3.03 1.02
CA TYR A 158 -5.36 -3.96 2.07
C TYR A 158 -4.35 -5.10 2.26
N SER A 159 -3.94 -5.73 1.15
CA SER A 159 -2.79 -6.64 1.15
C SER A 159 -1.62 -6.03 0.38
N PRO A 160 -0.41 -5.94 0.96
CA PRO A 160 0.76 -5.42 0.26
C PRO A 160 1.33 -6.44 -0.74
N GLN A 161 0.88 -7.71 -0.70
CA GLN A 161 1.43 -8.78 -1.52
C GLN A 161 0.62 -9.05 -2.78
N ARG A 162 1.32 -9.44 -3.83
CA ARG A 162 0.74 -10.04 -5.03
C ARG A 162 1.32 -11.45 -5.19
N CYS A 163 0.50 -12.46 -4.93
CA CYS A 163 0.87 -13.85 -5.25
C CYS A 163 0.35 -14.25 -6.64
N MET A 164 1.18 -14.95 -7.40
CA MET A 164 0.88 -15.38 -8.76
C MET A 164 1.31 -16.83 -8.96
N ASN A 165 0.51 -17.62 -9.67
CA ASN A 165 0.97 -18.91 -10.19
C ASN A 165 2.10 -18.73 -11.21
N ALA A 166 2.79 -19.81 -11.59
CA ALA A 166 3.90 -19.78 -12.56
C ALA A 166 3.59 -19.08 -13.90
N LYS A 167 2.32 -18.93 -14.29
CA LYS A 167 1.89 -18.22 -15.51
C LYS A 167 1.67 -16.71 -15.33
N GLY A 168 1.74 -16.18 -14.11
CA GLY A 168 1.62 -14.74 -13.82
C GLY A 168 0.19 -14.17 -13.97
N VAL A 169 -0.84 -15.01 -13.98
CA VAL A 169 -2.23 -14.60 -14.32
C VAL A 169 -3.15 -14.53 -13.10
N ARG A 170 -3.01 -15.43 -12.12
CA ARG A 170 -3.97 -15.56 -11.01
C ARG A 170 -3.46 -14.89 -9.74
N SER A 171 -4.19 -13.89 -9.22
CA SER A 171 -3.94 -13.33 -7.88
C SER A 171 -4.57 -14.24 -6.82
N CYS A 172 -3.81 -14.57 -5.77
CA CYS A 172 -4.27 -15.33 -4.61
C CYS A 172 -5.54 -14.74 -3.96
N ILE A 173 -5.71 -13.42 -4.00
CA ILE A 173 -6.80 -12.70 -3.32
C ILE A 173 -8.13 -12.75 -4.07
N ARG A 174 -8.12 -12.82 -5.41
CA ARG A 174 -9.34 -12.56 -6.21
C ARG A 174 -10.06 -13.81 -6.68
N THR A 175 -9.40 -14.96 -6.76
CA THR A 175 -9.92 -16.02 -7.64
C THR A 175 -9.97 -17.43 -7.08
N GLU A 176 -9.01 -17.94 -6.30
CA GLU A 176 -8.96 -19.42 -6.10
C GLU A 176 -8.49 -19.91 -4.73
N LEU A 177 -7.61 -19.18 -4.06
CA LEU A 177 -6.96 -19.72 -2.87
C LEU A 177 -7.65 -19.36 -1.55
N LYS A 178 -8.70 -18.49 -1.57
CA LYS A 178 -9.41 -17.92 -0.39
C LYS A 178 -8.63 -18.25 0.87
N MET A 179 -7.68 -17.39 1.23
CA MET A 179 -6.77 -17.65 2.33
C MET A 179 -7.28 -16.94 3.59
N PRO A 180 -8.12 -17.58 4.43
CA PRO A 180 -8.53 -17.02 5.71
C PRO A 180 -7.36 -16.46 6.51
N GLU A 181 -6.21 -17.12 6.45
CA GLU A 181 -4.99 -16.73 7.14
C GLU A 181 -4.50 -15.35 6.67
N LEU A 182 -4.62 -15.03 5.38
CA LEU A 182 -4.25 -13.71 4.86
C LEU A 182 -5.15 -12.63 5.46
N TYR A 183 -6.46 -12.88 5.55
CA TYR A 183 -7.39 -11.93 6.17
C TYR A 183 -7.13 -11.77 7.66
N ASN A 184 -6.79 -12.86 8.37
CA ASN A 184 -6.42 -12.82 9.79
C ASN A 184 -5.17 -11.97 10.04
N ILE A 185 -4.25 -11.89 9.07
CA ILE A 185 -3.04 -11.06 9.13
C ILE A 185 -3.35 -9.60 8.74
N CYS A 186 -4.09 -9.37 7.65
CA CYS A 186 -4.32 -8.03 7.11
C CYS A 186 -5.40 -7.23 7.87
N ASP A 187 -6.44 -7.89 8.40
CA ASP A 187 -7.56 -7.21 9.09
C ASP A 187 -7.14 -6.40 10.32
N PRO A 188 -6.35 -6.96 11.27
CA PRO A 188 -5.95 -6.22 12.47
C PRO A 188 -5.17 -4.95 12.13
N ILE A 189 -4.26 -5.04 11.16
CA ILE A 189 -3.41 -3.92 10.77
C ILE A 189 -4.21 -2.88 10.01
N THR A 190 -5.12 -3.28 9.13
CA THR A 190 -6.03 -2.34 8.44
C THR A 190 -6.91 -1.56 9.42
N ARG A 191 -7.30 -2.16 10.56
CA ARG A 191 -8.07 -1.46 11.61
C ARG A 191 -7.24 -0.48 12.44
N ALA A 192 -5.91 -0.60 12.39
CA ALA A 192 -4.99 0.31 13.06
C ALA A 192 -4.61 1.54 12.20
N LEU A 193 -4.95 1.53 10.91
CA LEU A 193 -4.76 2.63 9.95
C LEU A 193 -5.88 3.66 10.01
#